data_AF-A0A0R3W1V3-F1
#
_entry.id   AF-A0A0R3W1V3-F1
#
_cell.length_a   1.000
_cell.length_b   1.000
_cell.length_c   1.000
_cell.angle_alpha   90.00
_cell.angle_beta   90.00
_cell.angle_gamma   90.00
#
_symmetry.space_group_name_H-M   'P 1'
#
loop_
_entity.id
_entity.type
_entity.pdbx_description
1 polymer ?
#
loop_
_entity_poly.entity_id
_entity_poly.type
_entity_poly.pdbx_seq_one_letter_code
_entity_poly.pdbx_strand_id
1 'polypeptide(L)'
;MALGSNANMHSPKLVGAPTYDSKLLKSGYGAPPENSAVNLANSDRRLLEMRKKFRSQIAVSKMKREDLAMRQENLRYQMKRFEGFIRDNEAKRVRAVKKYLTEQQIIEEKTKEGVELRVEFGKAKIAYEDMRRKVVEYKKYESYLMDVIDLLPPDYIKIADNVLVGLIMRYNTLYGTYQSLLAEMNAKSQNIREAHARLQALREEHAGRILTLNSKLADLYKERSANNEQLQQLVQKFDQGHKELRKQLELFGTVIRSIENLVDKCGWPYTAAVEENETLCTKLVRITEYIVTVRMILAAINANSGKAERKHPPKNQGGISE
;
A
#
# COMPACT_ATOMS: atom_id res chain seq x y z
N MET A 1 -3.95 -51.20 44.55
CA MET A 1 -3.15 -52.44 44.74
C MET A 1 -3.74 -53.20 45.89
N ALA A 2 -4.37 -54.32 45.59
CA ALA A 2 -5.02 -55.22 46.52
C ALA A 2 -4.08 -56.39 46.82
N LEU A 3 -3.71 -56.60 48.08
CA LEU A 3 -3.11 -57.81 48.65
C LEU A 3 -3.35 -57.67 50.17
N GLY A 4 -3.87 -58.61 50.95
CA GLY A 4 -4.28 -59.99 50.74
C GLY A 4 -4.44 -60.55 52.17
N SER A 5 -5.68 -60.76 52.61
CA SER A 5 -5.97 -61.37 53.91
C SER A 5 -5.88 -62.88 53.77
N ASN A 6 -4.98 -63.53 54.52
CA ASN A 6 -4.98 -64.98 54.65
C ASN A 6 -4.87 -65.34 56.14
N ALA A 7 -6.01 -65.65 56.75
CA ALA A 7 -6.11 -66.09 58.14
C ALA A 7 -5.97 -67.61 58.19
N ASN A 8 -4.83 -68.05 58.73
CA ASN A 8 -4.46 -69.44 58.93
C ASN A 8 -5.14 -69.97 60.21
N MET A 9 -6.14 -70.84 60.06
CA MET A 9 -6.73 -71.64 61.13
C MET A 9 -6.13 -73.04 61.08
N HIS A 10 -5.12 -73.29 61.91
CA HIS A 10 -4.60 -74.62 62.18
C HIS A 10 -4.72 -74.92 63.67
N SER A 11 -5.67 -75.80 64.00
CA SER A 11 -5.81 -76.43 65.31
C SER A 11 -4.91 -77.67 65.37
N PRO A 12 -3.96 -77.79 66.31
CA PRO A 12 -3.24 -79.03 66.53
C PRO A 12 -4.04 -80.00 67.39
N LYS A 13 -4.14 -81.22 66.87
CA LYS A 13 -4.76 -82.42 67.43
C LYS A 13 -4.16 -82.79 68.80
N LEU A 14 -5.05 -83.06 69.76
CA LEU A 14 -4.73 -83.77 71.01
C LEU A 14 -4.31 -85.20 70.69
N VAL A 15 -3.05 -85.53 70.99
CA VAL A 15 -2.46 -86.87 70.87
C VAL A 15 -2.18 -87.40 72.28
N GLY A 16 -2.60 -88.64 72.53
CA GLY A 16 -1.94 -89.54 73.48
C GLY A 16 -2.52 -89.58 74.90
N ALA A 17 -3.60 -90.33 75.09
CA ALA A 17 -3.89 -90.93 76.39
C ALA A 17 -2.95 -92.14 76.59
N PRO A 18 -2.19 -92.24 77.69
CA PRO A 18 -1.40 -93.42 77.99
C PRO A 18 -2.30 -94.53 78.54
N THR A 19 -2.40 -95.63 77.79
CA THR A 19 -2.94 -96.92 78.25
C THR A 19 -2.01 -97.50 79.31
N TYR A 20 -2.52 -97.67 80.53
CA TYR A 20 -1.79 -98.31 81.62
C TYR A 20 -1.82 -99.83 81.43
N ASP A 21 -0.63 -100.39 81.22
CA ASP A 21 -0.34 -101.83 81.17
C ASP A 21 -0.33 -102.39 82.61
N SER A 22 -1.39 -103.08 83.02
CA SER A 22 -1.48 -103.76 84.31
C SER A 22 -1.23 -105.26 84.14
N LYS A 23 0.05 -105.64 84.08
CA LYS A 23 0.49 -107.01 84.31
C LYS A 23 0.65 -107.28 85.80
N LEU A 24 0.21 -108.47 86.20
CA LEU A 24 0.47 -109.21 87.45
C LEU A 24 -0.39 -108.84 88.67
N LEU A 25 -1.28 -109.76 89.05
CA LEU A 25 -1.01 -110.62 90.21
C LEU A 25 -1.76 -111.97 90.12
N LYS A 26 -0.98 -113.03 89.88
CA LYS A 26 -1.27 -114.41 90.30
C LYS A 26 -1.27 -114.43 91.83
N SER A 27 -2.26 -115.05 92.45
CA SER A 27 -2.22 -115.40 93.88
C SER A 27 -2.65 -116.85 94.04
N GLY A 28 -1.66 -117.73 94.29
CA GLY A 28 -1.85 -119.11 94.69
C GLY A 28 -2.17 -119.22 96.18
N TYR A 29 -3.01 -120.19 96.53
CA TYR A 29 -3.34 -120.59 97.89
C TYR A 29 -2.56 -121.85 98.26
N GLY A 30 -1.88 -121.81 99.41
CA GLY A 30 -1.18 -122.98 99.97
C GLY A 30 -0.24 -122.60 101.13
N ALA A 31 -0.82 -122.44 102.33
CA ALA A 31 -0.36 -122.70 103.73
C ALA A 31 1.15 -122.74 104.12
N PRO A 32 1.53 -122.56 105.42
CA PRO A 32 0.90 -121.92 106.58
C PRO A 32 1.89 -120.93 107.29
N PRO A 33 1.75 -120.62 108.60
CA PRO A 33 1.27 -119.36 109.18
C PRO A 33 2.39 -118.35 109.55
N GLU A 34 2.00 -117.20 110.11
CA GLU A 34 2.84 -116.16 110.76
C GLU A 34 3.46 -115.01 109.93
N ASN A 35 3.45 -115.02 108.59
CA ASN A 35 4.03 -113.89 107.79
C ASN A 35 3.08 -113.17 106.80
N SER A 36 1.79 -113.54 106.70
CA SER A 36 0.83 -113.00 105.71
C SER A 36 0.22 -111.64 106.07
N ALA A 37 -0.09 -111.40 107.35
CA ALA A 37 -0.63 -110.12 107.82
C ALA A 37 0.38 -108.97 107.67
N VAL A 38 1.67 -109.27 107.80
CA VAL A 38 2.77 -108.32 107.60
C VAL A 38 2.93 -107.96 106.12
N ASN A 39 2.74 -108.92 105.21
CA ASN A 39 2.85 -108.67 103.77
C ASN A 39 1.67 -107.87 103.19
N LEU A 40 0.43 -108.11 103.64
CA LEU A 40 -0.73 -107.32 103.24
C LEU A 40 -0.68 -105.91 103.83
N ALA A 41 -0.27 -105.77 105.10
CA ALA A 41 -0.02 -104.47 105.71
C ALA A 41 1.12 -103.71 105.01
N ASN A 42 2.16 -104.41 104.56
CA ASN A 42 3.26 -103.81 103.79
C ASN A 42 2.83 -103.38 102.38
N SER A 43 2.00 -104.15 101.68
CA SER A 43 1.46 -103.76 100.37
C SER A 43 0.45 -102.62 100.47
N ASP A 44 -0.43 -102.63 101.47
CA ASP A 44 -1.34 -101.52 101.76
C ASP A 44 -0.59 -100.25 102.16
N ARG A 45 0.47 -100.38 102.98
CA ARG A 45 1.36 -99.26 103.31
C ARG A 45 2.06 -98.72 102.06
N ARG A 46 2.54 -99.59 101.16
CA ARG A 46 3.18 -99.21 99.89
C ARG A 46 2.20 -98.52 98.93
N LEU A 47 0.96 -98.99 98.83
CA LEU A 47 -0.10 -98.34 98.04
C LEU A 47 -0.50 -96.99 98.62
N LEU A 48 -0.58 -96.87 99.95
CA LEU A 48 -0.84 -95.60 100.63
C LEU A 48 0.29 -94.60 100.39
N GLU A 49 1.55 -95.04 100.49
CA GLU A 49 2.74 -94.24 100.16
C GLU A 49 2.75 -93.83 98.68
N MET A 50 2.43 -94.72 97.74
CA MET A 50 2.32 -94.39 96.31
C MET A 50 1.19 -93.41 96.03
N ARG A 51 0.02 -93.55 96.66
CA ARG A 51 -1.07 -92.56 96.57
C ARG A 51 -0.66 -91.22 97.16
N LYS A 52 0.06 -91.20 98.30
CA LYS A 52 0.62 -89.96 98.87
C LYS A 52 1.61 -89.30 97.91
N LYS A 53 2.54 -90.06 97.33
CA LYS A 53 3.51 -89.58 96.32
C LYS A 53 2.82 -89.05 95.07
N PHE A 54 1.84 -89.77 94.53
CA PHE A 54 1.09 -89.35 93.35
C PHE A 54 0.23 -88.10 93.60
N ARG A 55 -0.44 -88.01 94.76
CA ARG A 55 -1.14 -86.78 95.18
C ARG A 55 -0.18 -85.61 95.30
N SER A 56 1.01 -85.81 95.86
CA SER A 56 2.05 -84.80 95.94
C SER A 56 2.52 -84.37 94.54
N GLN A 57 2.72 -85.31 93.61
CA GLN A 57 3.12 -85.01 92.23
C GLN A 57 2.03 -84.26 91.45
N ILE A 58 0.75 -84.65 91.64
CA ILE A 58 -0.40 -83.92 91.06
C ILE A 58 -0.47 -82.51 91.62
N ALA A 59 -0.30 -82.32 92.93
CA ALA A 59 -0.29 -81.00 93.54
C ALA A 59 0.84 -80.12 92.99
N VAL A 60 2.06 -80.66 92.85
CA VAL A 60 3.20 -79.95 92.24
C VAL A 60 2.95 -79.64 90.76
N SER A 61 2.38 -80.57 89.99
CA SER A 61 2.03 -80.35 88.57
C SER A 61 0.93 -79.30 88.41
N LYS A 62 -0.06 -79.30 89.30
CA LYS A 62 -1.12 -78.29 89.34
C LYS A 62 -0.54 -76.91 89.64
N MET A 63 0.30 -76.81 90.68
CA MET A 63 0.99 -75.57 91.04
C MET A 63 1.89 -75.05 89.90
N LYS A 64 2.62 -75.94 89.20
CA LYS A 64 3.42 -75.58 88.02
C LYS A 64 2.56 -75.08 86.85
N ARG A 65 1.38 -75.67 86.63
CA ARG A 65 0.44 -75.21 85.59
C ARG A 65 -0.16 -73.85 85.93
N GLU A 66 -0.49 -73.61 87.19
CA GLU A 66 -0.98 -72.33 87.70
C GLU A 66 0.10 -71.24 87.57
N ASP A 67 1.35 -71.53 87.96
CA ASP A 67 2.50 -70.62 87.79
C ASP A 67 2.79 -70.33 86.30
N LEU A 68 2.76 -71.35 85.44
CA LEU A 68 2.94 -71.16 84.00
C LEU A 68 1.82 -70.32 83.38
N ALA A 69 0.57 -70.54 83.78
CA ALA A 69 -0.58 -69.74 83.33
C ALA A 69 -0.45 -68.28 83.75
N MET A 70 -0.05 -68.03 85.00
CA MET A 70 0.21 -66.68 85.52
C MET A 70 1.34 -65.98 84.74
N ARG A 71 2.43 -66.70 84.45
CA ARG A 71 3.54 -66.16 83.64
C ARG A 71 3.10 -65.84 82.21
N GLN A 72 2.30 -66.70 81.59
CA GLN A 72 1.76 -66.45 80.25
C GLN A 72 0.82 -65.23 80.23
N GLU A 73 -0.02 -65.06 81.25
CA GLU A 73 -0.88 -63.90 81.39
C GLU A 73 -0.07 -62.61 81.58
N ASN A 74 0.96 -62.63 82.44
CA ASN A 74 1.87 -61.50 82.63
C ASN A 74 2.60 -61.13 81.33
N LEU A 75 3.09 -62.12 80.56
CA LEU A 75 3.70 -61.88 79.24
C LEU A 75 2.71 -61.26 78.26
N ARG A 76 1.46 -61.74 78.22
CA ARG A 76 0.40 -61.14 77.38
C ARG A 76 0.10 -59.70 77.78
N TYR A 77 0.05 -59.41 79.08
CA TYR A 77 -0.14 -58.06 79.59
C TYR A 77 1.02 -57.13 79.19
N GLN A 78 2.27 -57.59 79.36
CA GLN A 78 3.45 -56.84 78.94
C GLN A 78 3.47 -56.60 77.44
N MET A 79 3.16 -57.61 76.62
CA MET A 79 3.07 -57.48 75.16
C MET A 79 2.04 -56.43 74.76
N LYS A 80 0.83 -56.47 75.34
CA LYS A 80 -0.22 -55.47 75.10
C LYS A 80 0.24 -54.05 75.48
N ARG A 81 0.99 -53.92 76.58
CA ARG A 81 1.56 -52.64 77.02
C ARG A 81 2.63 -52.15 76.04
N PHE A 82 3.52 -53.02 75.56
CA PHE A 82 4.52 -52.68 74.56
C PHE A 82 3.88 -52.29 73.22
N GLU A 83 2.89 -53.03 72.75
CA GLU A 83 2.11 -52.66 71.56
C GLU A 83 1.41 -51.30 71.73
N GLY A 84 0.90 -51.00 72.92
CA GLY A 84 0.39 -49.68 73.28
C GLY A 84 1.46 -48.59 73.14
N PHE A 85 2.63 -48.79 73.75
CA PHE A 85 3.74 -47.85 73.66
C PHE A 85 4.24 -47.63 72.23
N ILE A 86 4.36 -48.69 71.42
CA ILE A 86 4.78 -48.60 70.02
C ILE A 86 3.76 -47.78 69.23
N ARG A 87 2.46 -48.05 69.39
CA ARG A 87 1.40 -47.27 68.72
C ARG A 87 1.41 -45.81 69.13
N ASP A 88 1.55 -45.52 70.43
CA ASP A 88 1.60 -44.15 70.92
C ASP A 88 2.84 -43.40 70.46
N ASN A 89 3.99 -44.07 70.43
CA ASN A 89 5.24 -43.50 69.92
C ASN A 89 5.14 -43.22 68.42
N GLU A 90 4.62 -44.17 67.65
CA GLU A 90 4.40 -43.98 66.21
C GLU A 90 3.39 -42.85 65.95
N ALA A 91 2.30 -42.77 66.72
CA ALA A 91 1.35 -41.66 66.63
C ALA A 91 1.98 -40.30 67.00
N LYS A 92 2.93 -40.27 67.95
CA LYS A 92 3.70 -39.05 68.26
C LYS A 92 4.66 -38.70 67.12
N ARG A 93 5.37 -39.68 66.55
CA ARG A 93 6.27 -39.51 65.40
C ARG A 93 5.52 -38.97 64.19
N VAL A 94 4.40 -39.60 63.81
CA VAL A 94 3.54 -39.17 62.69
C VAL A 94 3.01 -37.76 62.92
N ARG A 95 2.54 -37.43 64.14
CA ARG A 95 2.08 -36.06 64.46
C ARG A 95 3.20 -35.03 64.36
N ALA A 96 4.39 -35.34 64.88
CA ALA A 96 5.54 -34.44 64.82
C ALA A 96 5.98 -34.21 63.36
N VAL A 97 6.06 -35.27 62.56
CA VAL A 97 6.39 -35.17 61.12
C VAL A 97 5.33 -34.37 60.37
N LYS A 98 4.03 -34.64 60.61
CA LYS A 98 2.95 -33.88 59.97
C LYS A 98 3.02 -32.40 60.32
N LYS A 99 3.23 -32.07 61.60
CA LYS A 99 3.37 -30.68 62.06
C LYS A 99 4.56 -29.99 61.40
N TYR A 100 5.71 -30.65 61.36
CA TYR A 100 6.90 -30.13 60.69
C TYR A 100 6.65 -29.86 59.20
N LEU A 101 6.03 -30.79 58.48
CA LEU A 101 5.73 -30.61 57.05
C LEU A 101 4.74 -29.47 56.81
N THR A 102 3.71 -29.33 57.65
CA THR A 102 2.77 -28.22 57.54
C THR A 102 3.42 -26.88 57.84
N GLU A 103 4.29 -26.81 58.85
CA GLU A 103 5.02 -25.58 59.18
C GLU A 103 6.00 -25.19 58.06
N GLN A 104 6.70 -26.17 57.48
CA GLN A 104 7.57 -25.93 56.32
C GLN A 104 6.81 -25.37 55.12
N GLN A 105 5.64 -25.95 54.79
CA GLN A 105 4.79 -25.45 53.70
C GLN A 105 4.32 -24.01 53.95
N ILE A 106 3.89 -23.70 55.18
CA ILE A 106 3.47 -22.34 55.54
C ILE A 106 4.64 -21.35 55.41
N ILE A 107 5.84 -21.72 55.83
CA ILE A 107 7.03 -20.89 55.69
C ILE A 107 7.35 -20.64 54.21
N GLU A 108 7.30 -21.67 53.37
CA GLU A 108 7.54 -21.56 51.93
C GLU A 108 6.51 -20.65 51.24
N GLU A 109 5.23 -20.82 51.53
CA GLU A 109 4.16 -19.95 51.02
C GLU A 109 4.34 -18.49 51.46
N LYS A 110 4.61 -18.26 52.76
CA LYS A 110 4.79 -16.91 53.31
C LYS A 110 6.04 -16.21 52.81
N THR A 111 7.12 -16.96 52.60
CA THR A 111 8.36 -16.41 52.02
C THR A 111 8.15 -16.00 50.57
N LYS A 112 7.45 -16.83 49.78
CA LYS A 112 7.07 -16.50 48.39
C LYS A 112 6.17 -15.27 48.33
N GLU A 113 5.10 -15.24 49.11
CA GLU A 113 4.19 -14.08 49.22
C GLU A 113 4.97 -12.81 49.61
N GLY A 114 5.89 -12.91 50.57
CA GLY A 114 6.73 -11.79 50.98
C GLY A 114 7.66 -11.28 49.87
N VAL A 115 8.20 -12.17 49.01
CA VAL A 115 9.00 -11.75 47.84
C VAL A 115 8.11 -11.02 46.83
N GLU A 116 6.94 -11.58 46.51
CA GLU A 116 5.99 -10.98 45.56
C GLU A 116 5.54 -9.59 46.02
N LEU A 117 5.16 -9.44 47.29
CA LEU A 117 4.77 -8.15 47.86
C LEU A 117 5.92 -7.13 47.83
N ARG A 118 7.16 -7.55 48.07
CA ARG A 118 8.32 -6.66 47.97
C ARG A 118 8.55 -6.16 46.54
N VAL A 119 8.35 -7.02 45.55
CA VAL A 119 8.45 -6.65 44.14
C VAL A 119 7.37 -5.63 43.77
N GLU A 120 6.11 -5.89 44.12
CA GLU A 120 5.00 -4.96 43.85
C GLU A 120 5.17 -3.62 44.57
N PHE A 121 5.62 -3.65 45.82
CA PHE A 121 5.96 -2.44 46.57
C PHE A 121 7.08 -1.64 45.88
N GLY A 122 8.11 -2.32 45.38
CA GLY A 122 9.19 -1.69 44.62
C GLY A 122 8.67 -0.99 43.36
N LYS A 123 7.82 -1.66 42.58
CA LYS A 123 7.18 -1.07 41.38
C LYS A 123 6.33 0.16 41.74
N ALA A 124 5.49 0.04 42.76
CA ALA A 124 4.63 1.12 43.22
C ALA A 124 5.46 2.33 43.71
N LYS A 125 6.56 2.08 44.41
CA LYS A 125 7.48 3.14 44.88
C LYS A 125 8.13 3.87 43.72
N ILE A 126 8.62 3.16 42.70
CA ILE A 126 9.20 3.79 41.50
C ILE A 126 8.15 4.65 40.79
N ALA A 127 6.95 4.11 40.57
CA ALA A 127 5.86 4.86 39.94
C ALA A 127 5.48 6.11 40.75
N TYR A 128 5.45 6.01 42.08
CA TYR A 128 5.19 7.15 42.96
C TYR A 128 6.29 8.22 42.84
N GLU A 129 7.57 7.82 42.85
CA GLU A 129 8.69 8.75 42.68
C GLU A 129 8.65 9.45 41.30
N ASP A 130 8.31 8.72 40.24
CA ASP A 130 8.10 9.26 38.90
C ASP A 130 6.98 10.31 38.87
N MET A 131 5.83 9.98 39.46
CA MET A 131 4.70 10.92 39.53
C MET A 131 5.04 12.14 40.39
N ARG A 132 5.74 11.95 41.51
CA ARG A 132 6.21 13.05 42.36
C ARG A 132 7.15 13.97 41.59
N ARG A 133 8.08 13.43 40.80
CA ARG A 133 8.96 14.22 39.93
C ARG A 133 8.15 15.02 38.91
N LYS A 134 7.20 14.38 38.23
CA LYS A 134 6.32 15.05 37.27
C LYS A 134 5.49 16.17 37.90
N VAL A 135 4.94 15.98 39.10
CA VAL A 135 4.21 17.03 39.81
C VAL A 135 5.10 18.23 40.09
N VAL A 136 6.33 18.02 40.56
CA VAL A 136 7.29 19.11 40.78
C VAL A 136 7.65 19.81 39.47
N GLU A 137 7.88 19.05 38.40
CA GLU A 137 8.18 19.58 37.08
C GLU A 137 7.03 20.43 36.52
N TYR A 138 5.79 19.96 36.66
CA TYR A 138 4.62 20.63 36.11
C TYR A 138 4.11 21.79 36.97
N LYS A 139 4.53 21.88 38.23
CA LYS A 139 4.15 22.97 39.15
C LYS A 139 4.47 24.36 38.59
N LYS A 140 5.56 24.51 37.83
CA LYS A 140 5.90 25.78 37.17
C LYS A 140 4.85 26.24 36.16
N TYR A 141 4.24 25.29 35.44
CA TYR A 141 3.18 25.60 34.48
C TYR A 141 1.86 25.88 35.19
N GLU A 142 1.57 25.16 36.28
CA GLU A 142 0.43 25.45 37.14
C GLU A 142 0.51 26.89 37.68
N SER A 143 1.65 27.29 38.27
CA SER A 143 1.84 28.66 38.76
C SER A 143 1.64 29.70 37.66
N TYR A 144 2.25 29.48 36.50
CA TYR A 144 2.06 30.36 35.34
C TYR A 144 0.59 30.45 34.90
N LEU A 145 -0.12 29.32 34.86
CA LEU A 145 -1.53 29.28 34.47
C LEU A 145 -2.42 30.00 35.48
N MET A 146 -2.10 29.92 36.78
CA MET A 146 -2.79 30.71 37.80
C MET A 146 -2.52 32.21 37.63
N ASP A 147 -1.28 32.62 37.38
CA ASP A 147 -0.94 34.02 37.09
C ASP A 147 -1.71 34.54 35.86
N VAL A 148 -1.84 33.71 34.82
CA VAL A 148 -2.64 34.05 33.63
C VAL A 148 -4.11 34.20 34.00
N ILE A 149 -4.66 33.34 34.86
CA ILE A 149 -6.05 33.43 35.30
C ILE A 149 -6.30 34.72 36.08
N ASP A 150 -5.37 35.15 36.93
CA ASP A 150 -5.47 36.39 37.70
C ASP A 150 -5.46 37.64 36.81
N LEU A 151 -4.82 37.57 35.63
CA LEU A 151 -4.82 38.64 34.62
C LEU A 151 -6.08 38.65 33.75
N LEU A 152 -6.86 37.57 33.74
CA LEU A 152 -8.06 37.49 32.90
C LEU A 152 -9.20 38.32 33.51
N PRO A 153 -9.99 39.01 32.67
CA PRO A 153 -11.20 39.67 33.13
C PRO A 153 -12.16 38.67 33.81
N PRO A 154 -12.92 39.11 34.83
CA PRO A 154 -13.98 38.29 35.39
C PRO A 154 -14.98 37.89 34.27
N ASP A 155 -15.46 36.65 34.31
CA ASP A 155 -16.33 36.02 33.31
C ASP A 155 -15.75 35.83 31.89
N TYR A 156 -14.42 35.83 31.74
CA TYR A 156 -13.78 35.58 30.43
C TYR A 156 -14.16 34.22 29.82
N ILE A 157 -14.40 33.20 30.65
CA ILE A 157 -14.80 31.86 30.19
C ILE A 157 -16.01 31.38 30.98
N LYS A 158 -17.19 31.51 30.37
CA LYS A 158 -18.49 31.19 31.00
C LYS A 158 -18.87 29.71 30.92
N ILE A 159 -18.10 28.90 30.19
CA ILE A 159 -18.52 27.57 29.69
C ILE A 159 -18.06 26.43 30.61
N ALA A 160 -17.18 26.68 31.59
CA ALA A 160 -16.61 25.63 32.42
C ALA A 160 -16.71 25.97 33.91
N ASP A 161 -17.01 24.94 34.72
CA ASP A 161 -16.98 25.01 36.20
C ASP A 161 -15.61 25.42 36.74
N ASN A 162 -14.55 25.19 35.94
CA ASN A 162 -13.18 25.62 36.22
C ASN A 162 -12.64 26.44 35.04
N VAL A 163 -12.25 27.69 35.33
CA VAL A 163 -11.67 28.64 34.36
C VAL A 163 -10.48 28.05 33.61
N LEU A 164 -9.63 27.28 34.29
CA LEU A 164 -8.45 26.66 33.69
C LEU A 164 -8.84 25.63 32.61
N VAL A 165 -9.80 24.75 32.91
CA VAL A 165 -10.28 23.74 31.95
C VAL A 165 -10.92 24.42 30.75
N GLY A 166 -11.71 25.47 30.99
CA GLY A 166 -12.29 26.28 29.94
C GLY A 166 -11.24 26.95 29.04
N LEU A 167 -10.14 27.43 29.62
CA LEU A 167 -9.03 28.04 28.88
C LEU A 167 -8.33 27.02 27.98
N ILE A 168 -8.06 25.83 28.50
CA ILE A 168 -7.45 24.73 27.73
C ILE A 168 -8.37 24.30 26.58
N MET A 169 -9.68 24.14 26.83
CA MET A 169 -10.64 23.79 25.78
C MET A 169 -10.67 24.84 24.68
N ARG A 170 -10.78 26.12 25.05
CA ARG A 170 -10.77 27.22 24.08
C ARG A 170 -9.47 27.27 23.29
N TYR A 171 -8.32 27.11 23.95
CA TYR A 171 -7.03 27.02 23.27
C TYR A 171 -7.01 25.87 22.26
N ASN A 172 -7.44 24.67 22.65
CA ASN A 172 -7.47 23.50 21.76
C ASN A 172 -8.38 23.73 20.55
N THR A 173 -9.57 24.30 20.77
CA THR A 173 -10.46 24.66 19.66
C THR A 173 -9.81 25.69 18.75
N LEU A 174 -9.27 26.77 19.29
CA LEU A 174 -8.66 27.84 18.48
C LEU A 174 -7.44 27.33 17.71
N TYR A 175 -6.57 26.56 18.37
CA TYR A 175 -5.42 25.93 17.75
C TYR A 175 -5.83 24.95 16.65
N GLY A 176 -6.86 24.12 16.90
CA GLY A 176 -7.44 23.24 15.90
C GLY A 176 -7.95 24.00 14.68
N THR A 177 -8.75 25.06 14.90
CA THR A 177 -9.26 25.90 13.80
C THR A 177 -8.15 26.60 13.04
N TYR A 178 -7.10 27.07 13.73
CA TYR A 178 -5.93 27.69 13.11
C TYR A 178 -5.20 26.70 12.18
N GLN A 179 -4.97 25.47 12.64
CA GLN A 179 -4.33 24.44 11.82
C GLN A 179 -5.17 24.09 10.59
N SER A 180 -6.48 23.95 10.74
CA SER A 180 -7.38 23.71 9.60
C SER A 180 -7.37 24.86 8.60
N LEU A 181 -7.42 26.11 9.07
CA LEU A 181 -7.40 27.29 8.21
C LEU A 181 -6.06 27.43 7.49
N LEU A 182 -4.94 27.15 8.18
CA LEU A 182 -3.61 27.16 7.59
C LEU A 182 -3.49 26.10 6.48
N ALA A 183 -3.99 24.89 6.72
CA ALA A 183 -4.02 23.84 5.70
C ALA A 183 -4.87 24.25 4.48
N GLU A 184 -6.05 24.82 4.71
CA GLU A 184 -6.91 25.31 3.62
C GLU A 184 -6.25 26.45 2.83
N MET A 185 -5.60 27.39 3.51
CA MET A 185 -4.86 28.49 2.89
C MET A 185 -3.73 27.96 2.00
N ASN A 186 -2.96 26.98 2.50
CA ASN A 186 -1.90 26.35 1.73
C ASN A 186 -2.44 25.61 0.49
N ALA A 187 -3.54 24.88 0.63
CA ALA A 187 -4.19 24.20 -0.48
C ALA A 187 -4.70 25.19 -1.55
N LYS A 188 -5.34 26.29 -1.13
CA LYS A 188 -5.76 27.36 -2.05
C LYS A 188 -4.58 28.04 -2.72
N SER A 189 -3.50 28.32 -1.99
CA SER A 189 -2.27 28.89 -2.55
C SER A 189 -1.69 27.99 -3.63
N GLN A 190 -1.66 26.67 -3.41
CA GLN A 190 -1.20 25.70 -4.39
C GLN A 190 -2.10 25.67 -5.64
N ASN A 191 -3.42 25.66 -5.46
CA ASN A 191 -4.38 25.71 -6.57
C ASN A 191 -4.20 26.97 -7.43
N ILE A 192 -3.92 28.12 -6.81
CA ILE A 192 -3.64 29.38 -7.52
C ILE A 192 -2.36 29.26 -8.35
N ARG A 193 -1.29 28.68 -7.79
CA ARG A 193 -0.03 28.46 -8.53
C ARG A 193 -0.25 27.55 -9.74
N GLU A 194 -1.01 26.48 -9.58
CA GLU A 194 -1.34 25.56 -10.68
C GLU A 194 -2.20 26.23 -11.76
N ALA A 195 -3.20 27.01 -11.36
CA ALA A 195 -4.03 27.78 -12.29
C ALA A 195 -3.19 28.81 -13.08
N HIS A 196 -2.25 29.49 -12.41
CA HIS A 196 -1.31 30.39 -13.07
C HIS A 196 -0.39 29.67 -14.06
N ALA A 197 0.16 28.52 -13.67
CA ALA A 197 1.01 27.72 -14.56
C ALA A 197 0.23 27.26 -15.81
N ARG A 198 -1.01 26.79 -15.65
CA ARG A 198 -1.88 26.42 -16.77
C ARG A 198 -2.20 27.60 -17.69
N LEU A 199 -2.49 28.76 -17.11
CA LEU A 199 -2.77 29.98 -17.88
C LEU A 199 -1.54 30.44 -18.66
N GLN A 200 -0.35 30.33 -18.08
CA GLN A 200 0.91 30.66 -18.74
C GLN A 200 1.20 29.71 -19.91
N ALA A 201 1.04 28.40 -19.70
CA ALA A 201 1.19 27.40 -20.76
C ALA A 201 0.21 27.66 -21.93
N LEU A 202 -1.04 28.00 -21.63
CA LEU A 202 -2.04 28.33 -22.64
C LEU A 202 -1.67 29.60 -23.43
N ARG A 203 -1.12 30.63 -22.75
CA ARG A 203 -0.62 31.84 -23.43
C ARG A 203 0.53 31.53 -24.37
N GLU A 204 1.47 30.70 -23.94
CA GLU A 204 2.61 30.28 -24.76
C GLU A 204 2.14 29.48 -25.98
N GLU A 205 1.20 28.56 -25.80
CA GLU A 205 0.60 27.80 -26.89
C GLU A 205 -0.12 28.71 -27.91
N HIS A 206 -0.90 29.69 -27.42
CA HIS A 206 -1.56 30.67 -28.29
C HIS A 206 -0.55 31.55 -29.03
N ALA A 207 0.52 32.01 -28.38
CA ALA A 207 1.59 32.76 -29.03
C ALA A 207 2.27 31.93 -30.13
N GLY A 208 2.54 30.65 -29.88
CA GLY A 208 3.03 29.71 -30.88
C GLY A 208 2.07 29.53 -32.05
N ARG A 209 0.75 29.38 -31.78
CA ARG A 209 -0.27 29.30 -32.83
C ARG A 209 -0.33 30.57 -33.68
N ILE A 210 -0.27 31.76 -33.08
CA ILE A 210 -0.22 33.03 -33.83
C ILE A 210 1.02 33.08 -34.72
N LEU A 211 2.20 32.70 -34.21
CA LEU A 211 3.43 32.70 -34.99
C LEU A 211 3.32 31.77 -36.21
N THR A 212 2.83 30.55 -36.01
CA THR A 212 2.65 29.59 -37.13
C THR A 212 1.64 30.08 -38.17
N LEU A 213 0.54 30.72 -37.74
CA LEU A 213 -0.42 31.33 -38.67
C LEU A 213 0.18 32.50 -39.43
N ASN A 214 0.95 33.37 -38.76
CA ASN A 214 1.65 34.48 -39.41
C ASN A 214 2.68 33.99 -40.43
N SER A 215 3.41 32.90 -40.14
CA SER A 215 4.31 32.27 -41.12
C SER A 215 3.55 31.78 -42.35
N LYS A 216 2.46 31.04 -42.16
CA LYS A 216 1.59 30.59 -43.28
C LYS A 216 1.04 31.76 -44.09
N LEU A 217 0.62 32.82 -43.41
CA LEU A 217 0.11 34.03 -44.05
C LEU A 217 1.20 34.71 -44.89
N ALA A 218 2.43 34.82 -44.37
CA ALA A 218 3.56 35.36 -45.11
C ALA A 218 3.87 34.53 -46.37
N ASP A 219 3.77 33.20 -46.29
CA ASP A 219 3.98 32.32 -47.44
C ASP A 219 2.88 32.52 -48.51
N LEU A 220 1.62 32.62 -48.10
CA LEU A 220 0.51 32.95 -49.01
C LEU A 220 0.67 34.33 -49.66
N TYR A 221 1.18 35.33 -48.92
CA TYR A 221 1.46 36.64 -49.52
C TYR A 221 2.58 36.58 -50.56
N LYS A 222 3.63 35.79 -50.32
CA LYS A 222 4.69 35.58 -51.31
C LYS A 222 4.15 34.91 -52.58
N GLU A 223 3.34 33.86 -52.42
CA GLU A 223 2.71 33.17 -53.54
C GLU A 223 1.80 34.12 -54.34
N ARG A 224 0.98 34.91 -53.65
CA ARG A 224 0.15 35.94 -54.28
C ARG A 224 0.97 36.98 -55.03
N SER A 225 2.09 37.45 -54.46
CA SER A 225 2.97 38.41 -55.13
C SER A 225 3.55 37.83 -56.41
N ALA A 226 4.06 36.61 -56.35
CA ALA A 226 4.60 35.91 -57.52
C ALA A 226 3.55 35.74 -58.63
N ASN A 227 2.32 35.31 -58.27
CA ASN A 227 1.21 35.19 -59.22
C ASN A 227 0.81 36.55 -59.82
N ASN A 228 0.81 37.61 -59.02
CA ASN A 228 0.46 38.95 -59.49
C ASN A 228 1.54 39.51 -60.43
N GLU A 229 2.82 39.27 -60.14
CA GLU A 229 3.93 39.60 -61.04
C GLU A 229 3.81 38.87 -62.38
N GLN A 230 3.49 37.57 -62.36
CA GLN A 230 3.24 36.79 -63.58
C GLN A 230 2.05 37.34 -64.38
N LEU A 231 0.94 37.66 -63.71
CA LEU A 231 -0.22 38.27 -64.35
C LEU A 231 0.15 39.60 -65.00
N GLN A 232 0.88 40.45 -64.29
CA GLN A 232 1.31 41.75 -64.79
C GLN A 232 2.24 41.60 -66.01
N GLN A 233 3.16 40.65 -66.00
CA GLN A 233 4.00 40.33 -67.16
C GLN A 233 3.15 39.88 -68.36
N LEU A 234 2.11 39.06 -68.14
CA LEU A 234 1.24 38.58 -69.21
C LEU A 234 0.39 39.71 -69.79
N VAL A 235 -0.16 40.58 -68.95
CA VAL A 235 -0.90 41.78 -69.36
C VAL A 235 0.00 42.72 -70.17
N GLN A 236 1.24 42.96 -69.72
CA GLN A 236 2.19 43.79 -70.49
C GLN A 236 2.51 43.19 -71.86
N LYS A 237 2.73 41.87 -71.95
CA LYS A 237 2.94 41.18 -73.23
C LYS A 237 1.74 41.33 -74.16
N PHE A 238 0.53 41.16 -73.62
CA PHE A 238 -0.71 41.35 -74.37
C PHE A 238 -0.83 42.78 -74.90
N ASP A 239 -0.61 43.80 -74.05
CA ASP A 239 -0.67 45.20 -74.45
C ASP A 239 0.36 45.57 -75.51
N GLN A 240 1.58 45.03 -75.40
CA GLN A 240 2.63 45.21 -76.40
C GLN A 240 2.20 44.59 -77.74
N GLY A 241 1.69 43.35 -77.73
CA GLY A 241 1.15 42.70 -78.93
C GLY A 241 -0.01 43.48 -79.54
N HIS A 242 -0.92 43.99 -78.71
CA HIS A 242 -2.05 44.81 -79.17
C HIS A 242 -1.62 46.16 -79.75
N LYS A 243 -0.58 46.80 -79.18
CA LYS A 243 0.03 48.01 -79.74
C LYS A 243 0.69 47.73 -81.10
N GLU A 244 1.42 46.62 -81.22
CA GLU A 244 2.05 46.23 -82.48
C GLU A 244 1.00 45.95 -83.56
N LEU A 245 -0.04 45.19 -83.24
CA LEU A 245 -1.15 44.94 -84.16
C LEU A 245 -1.82 46.25 -84.63
N ARG A 246 -2.04 47.21 -83.73
CA ARG A 246 -2.57 48.53 -84.10
C ARG A 246 -1.66 49.27 -85.07
N LYS A 247 -0.34 49.28 -84.86
CA LYS A 247 0.61 49.89 -85.81
C LYS A 247 0.56 49.24 -87.19
N GLN A 248 0.50 47.89 -87.24
CA GLN A 248 0.36 47.15 -88.49
C GLN A 248 -0.95 47.55 -89.22
N LEU A 249 -2.05 47.68 -88.47
CA LEU A 249 -3.34 48.09 -89.01
C LEU A 249 -3.34 49.55 -89.52
N GLU A 250 -2.68 50.46 -88.80
CA GLU A 250 -2.47 51.85 -89.24
C GLU A 250 -1.63 51.94 -90.52
N LEU A 251 -0.56 51.16 -90.62
CA LEU A 251 0.26 51.05 -91.82
C LEU A 251 -0.58 50.52 -93.00
N PHE A 252 -1.35 49.46 -92.78
CA PHE A 252 -2.26 48.90 -93.77
C PHE A 252 -3.30 49.92 -94.23
N GLY A 253 -3.90 50.68 -93.31
CA GLY A 253 -4.81 51.78 -93.63
C GLY A 253 -4.14 52.90 -94.43
N THR A 254 -2.87 53.19 -94.17
CA THR A 254 -2.08 54.16 -94.94
C THR A 254 -1.82 53.66 -96.37
N VAL A 255 -1.52 52.36 -96.53
CA VAL A 255 -1.36 51.72 -97.84
C VAL A 255 -2.68 51.76 -98.62
N ILE A 256 -3.81 51.41 -98.00
CA ILE A 256 -5.13 51.50 -98.63
C ILE A 256 -5.40 52.94 -99.09
N ARG A 257 -5.22 53.94 -98.21
CA ARG A 257 -5.45 55.35 -98.58
C ARG A 257 -4.52 55.82 -99.70
N SER A 258 -3.29 55.33 -99.75
CA SER A 258 -2.36 55.63 -100.85
C SER A 258 -2.82 54.99 -102.17
N ILE A 259 -3.35 53.77 -102.13
CA ILE A 259 -3.95 53.11 -103.28
C ILE A 259 -5.18 53.90 -103.75
N GLU A 260 -6.06 54.32 -102.84
CA GLU A 260 -7.23 55.15 -103.17
C GLU A 260 -6.82 56.46 -103.84
N ASN A 261 -5.86 57.19 -103.26
CA ASN A 261 -5.32 58.40 -103.86
C ASN A 261 -4.72 58.18 -105.25
N LEU A 262 -4.12 57.01 -105.51
CA LEU A 262 -3.58 56.66 -106.83
C LEU A 262 -4.70 56.31 -107.81
N VAL A 263 -5.71 55.54 -107.39
CA VAL A 263 -6.90 55.25 -108.22
C VAL A 263 -7.58 56.54 -108.65
N ASP A 264 -7.79 57.48 -107.72
CA ASP A 264 -8.41 58.77 -108.01
C ASP A 264 -7.61 59.56 -109.06
N LYS A 265 -6.26 59.52 -108.98
CA LYS A 265 -5.37 60.15 -109.97
C LYS A 265 -5.32 59.40 -111.31
N CYS A 266 -5.62 58.11 -111.31
CA CYS A 266 -5.68 57.27 -112.50
C CYS A 266 -7.05 57.32 -113.21
N GLY A 267 -7.99 58.14 -112.74
CA GLY A 267 -9.27 58.36 -113.41
C GLY A 267 -9.13 59.14 -114.73
N TRP A 268 -9.39 58.49 -115.86
CA TRP A 268 -9.62 59.20 -117.13
C TRP A 268 -11.09 59.61 -117.22
N PRO A 269 -11.41 60.77 -117.84
CA PRO A 269 -12.79 61.25 -118.00
C PRO A 269 -13.70 60.36 -118.87
N TYR A 270 -13.20 59.24 -119.41
CA TYR A 270 -13.95 58.31 -120.26
C TYR A 270 -13.94 56.84 -119.78
N THR A 271 -13.38 56.54 -118.61
CA THR A 271 -13.46 55.19 -118.00
C THR A 271 -14.53 55.18 -116.91
N ALA A 272 -15.41 54.17 -116.94
CA ALA A 272 -16.66 54.04 -116.19
C ALA A 272 -16.61 54.51 -114.72
N ALA A 273 -17.71 55.12 -114.28
CA ALA A 273 -17.92 55.66 -112.95
C ALA A 273 -17.36 54.78 -111.82
N VAL A 274 -16.73 55.43 -110.84
CA VAL A 274 -16.24 54.80 -109.60
C VAL A 274 -17.46 54.28 -108.85
N GLU A 275 -17.62 52.95 -108.74
CA GLU A 275 -18.61 52.37 -107.84
C GLU A 275 -18.07 52.47 -106.40
N GLU A 276 -18.90 52.95 -105.45
CA GLU A 276 -18.50 53.20 -104.06
C GLU A 276 -18.00 51.95 -103.30
N ASN A 277 -18.16 50.73 -103.87
CA ASN A 277 -17.78 49.44 -103.26
C ASN A 277 -16.76 48.62 -104.07
N GLU A 278 -15.80 49.26 -104.74
CA GLU A 278 -14.73 48.53 -105.43
C GLU A 278 -13.74 47.84 -104.48
N THR A 279 -13.43 46.57 -104.76
CA THR A 279 -12.42 45.79 -104.00
C THR A 279 -11.00 46.32 -104.21
N LEU A 280 -10.09 46.06 -103.27
CA LEU A 280 -8.69 46.50 -103.37
C LEU A 280 -7.98 45.94 -104.63
N CYS A 281 -8.29 44.70 -105.01
CA CYS A 281 -7.72 44.06 -106.21
C CYS A 281 -8.16 44.80 -107.48
N THR A 282 -9.43 45.19 -107.58
CA THR A 282 -9.93 45.93 -108.76
C THR A 282 -9.33 47.33 -108.84
N LYS A 283 -9.16 48.00 -107.69
CA LYS A 283 -8.44 49.29 -107.57
C LYS A 283 -6.99 49.20 -108.10
N LEU A 284 -6.24 48.15 -107.73
CA LEU A 284 -4.87 47.94 -108.20
C LEU A 284 -4.79 47.62 -109.70
N VAL A 285 -5.72 46.82 -110.23
CA VAL A 285 -5.79 46.51 -111.67
C VAL A 285 -5.99 47.79 -112.48
N ARG A 286 -6.88 48.69 -112.06
CA ARG A 286 -7.06 50.00 -112.71
C ARG A 286 -5.80 50.85 -112.73
N ILE A 287 -5.07 50.92 -111.61
CA ILE A 287 -3.78 51.63 -111.58
C ILE A 287 -2.81 51.00 -112.60
N THR A 288 -2.75 49.67 -112.70
CA THR A 288 -1.87 49.01 -113.68
C THR A 288 -2.29 49.27 -115.12
N GLU A 289 -3.58 49.22 -115.43
CA GLU A 289 -4.12 49.54 -116.76
C GLU A 289 -3.84 51.00 -117.15
N TYR A 290 -4.00 51.94 -116.22
CA TYR A 290 -3.64 53.35 -116.41
C TYR A 290 -2.15 53.52 -116.73
N ILE A 291 -1.27 52.85 -115.97
CA ILE A 291 0.18 52.96 -116.20
C ILE A 291 0.56 52.36 -117.56
N VAL A 292 -0.01 51.22 -117.94
CA VAL A 292 0.26 50.58 -119.24
C VAL A 292 -0.24 51.45 -120.39
N THR A 293 -1.46 51.99 -120.28
CA THR A 293 -2.04 52.87 -121.31
C THR A 293 -1.27 54.18 -121.46
N VAL A 294 -0.90 54.86 -120.36
CA VAL A 294 -0.07 56.06 -120.41
C VAL A 294 1.30 55.77 -121.03
N ARG A 295 1.91 54.61 -120.72
CA ARG A 295 3.15 54.18 -121.37
C ARG A 295 2.97 53.98 -122.88
N MET A 296 1.86 53.38 -123.31
CA MET A 296 1.54 53.24 -124.74
C MET A 296 1.33 54.61 -125.43
N ILE A 297 0.66 55.56 -124.77
CA ILE A 297 0.45 56.92 -125.29
C ILE A 297 1.78 57.69 -125.39
N LEU A 298 2.64 57.62 -124.37
CA LEU A 298 3.97 58.25 -124.41
C LEU A 298 4.85 57.66 -125.52
N ALA A 299 4.78 56.34 -125.76
CA ALA A 299 5.45 55.71 -126.89
C ALA A 299 4.93 56.22 -128.24
N ALA A 300 3.63 56.50 -128.36
CA ALA A 300 3.02 57.08 -129.55
C ALA A 300 3.35 58.58 -129.75
N ILE A 301 3.44 59.37 -128.68
CA ILE A 301 3.82 60.80 -128.73
C ILE A 301 5.29 60.97 -129.13
N ASN A 302 6.18 60.15 -128.58
CA ASN A 302 7.59 60.15 -128.95
C ASN A 302 7.83 59.73 -130.42
N ALA A 303 6.89 59.00 -131.03
CA ALA A 303 6.92 58.74 -132.46
C ALA A 303 6.49 59.96 -133.32
N ASN A 304 5.79 60.95 -132.75
CA ASN A 304 5.26 62.13 -133.45
C ASN A 304 6.08 63.44 -133.26
N SER A 305 6.95 63.56 -132.24
CA SER A 305 7.70 64.78 -131.93
C SER A 305 9.00 65.00 -132.72
N GLY A 306 9.20 64.30 -133.85
CA GLY A 306 10.42 64.39 -134.68
C GLY A 306 10.40 65.43 -135.81
N LYS A 307 9.35 66.27 -135.96
CA LYS A 307 9.20 67.16 -137.14
C LYS A 307 8.64 68.56 -136.79
N ALA A 308 9.44 69.48 -136.21
CA ALA A 308 9.28 70.95 -136.35
C ALA A 308 10.42 71.77 -135.68
N GLU A 309 11.27 72.43 -136.52
CA GLU A 309 11.96 73.76 -136.39
C GLU A 309 12.89 74.07 -135.18
N ARG A 310 14.13 74.63 -135.22
CA ARG A 310 14.96 75.58 -136.02
C ARG A 310 14.49 77.07 -136.10
N LYS A 311 15.05 77.95 -135.23
CA LYS A 311 15.67 79.29 -135.54
C LYS A 311 16.09 80.08 -134.25
N HIS A 312 17.20 80.83 -134.35
CA HIS A 312 17.97 81.66 -133.36
C HIS A 312 17.55 83.16 -133.41
N PRO A 313 18.16 84.22 -132.76
CA PRO A 313 19.14 84.40 -131.64
C PRO A 313 18.78 85.64 -130.70
N PRO A 314 19.68 86.55 -130.18
CA PRO A 314 20.39 86.50 -128.87
C PRO A 314 20.32 87.80 -127.97
N LYS A 315 21.07 87.76 -126.83
CA LYS A 315 21.57 88.82 -125.88
C LYS A 315 20.68 89.22 -124.69
N ASN A 316 21.17 89.04 -123.46
CA ASN A 316 21.80 90.13 -122.67
C ASN A 316 22.52 89.59 -121.40
N GLN A 317 23.56 90.30 -120.95
CA GLN A 317 24.45 90.01 -119.81
C GLN A 317 23.98 90.66 -118.49
N GLY A 318 24.49 90.13 -117.37
CA GLY A 318 24.46 90.69 -116.00
C GLY A 318 23.56 89.86 -115.07
N GLY A 319 23.94 89.37 -113.89
CA GLY A 319 25.09 89.59 -113.01
C GLY A 319 24.59 89.47 -111.55
N ILE A 320 25.48 89.12 -110.61
CA ILE A 320 25.35 89.20 -109.13
C ILE A 320 24.60 87.99 -108.50
N SER A 321 25.28 87.01 -107.89
CA SER A 321 25.96 86.98 -106.57
C SER A 321 24.99 87.00 -105.38
N GLU A 322 24.63 85.82 -104.88
CA GLU A 322 24.94 85.25 -103.54
C GLU A 322 24.29 83.86 -103.42
#